data_AF-A0A4Y4M352-F1
#
_entry.id   AF-A0A4Y4M352-F1
#
_cell.length_a   1.000
_cell.length_b   1.000
_cell.length_c   1.000
_cell.angle_alpha   90.00
_cell.angle_beta   90.00
_cell.angle_gamma   90.00
#
_symmetry.space_group_name_H-M   'P 1'
#
loop_
_entity.id
_entity.type
_entity.pdbx_description
1 polymer ?
#
loop_
_entity_poly.entity_id
_entity_poly.type
_entity_poly.pdbx_seq_one_letter_code
_entity_poly.pdbx_strand_id
1 'polypeptide(L)'
;MGSFMTGFEKEQLYRPSTYHYHQFNTFKVGNFKFNVSYNYPYSFDTPIPAVTPFYIFDDVKAGIFPQLSDKNDIKKGIIWKKMTAEEKKEAQNVINNIKSTDK
;
A
#
# COMPACT_ATOMS: atom_id res chain seq x y z
N MET A 1 1.84 -9.85 -21.83
CA MET A 1 3.11 -9.13 -22.05
C MET A 1 4.21 -10.18 -22.11
N GLY A 2 4.54 -10.63 -23.31
CA GLY A 2 5.55 -11.67 -23.54
C GLY A 2 6.93 -11.13 -23.22
N SER A 3 7.68 -11.88 -22.41
CA SER A 3 9.02 -11.53 -21.96
C SER A 3 9.99 -11.47 -23.14
N PHE A 4 10.56 -10.29 -23.40
CA PHE A 4 11.83 -10.19 -24.11
C PHE A 4 12.89 -10.73 -23.14
N MET A 5 13.26 -12.00 -23.26
CA MET A 5 14.38 -12.55 -22.51
C MET A 5 15.66 -11.92 -23.08
N THR A 6 16.08 -10.80 -22.50
CA THR A 6 17.44 -10.29 -22.67
C THR A 6 18.37 -11.39 -22.13
N GLY A 7 19.45 -11.70 -22.85
CA GLY A 7 20.32 -12.84 -22.53
C GLY A 7 20.86 -12.83 -21.09
N PHE A 8 21.36 -13.99 -20.66
CA PHE A 8 21.96 -14.18 -19.33
C PHE A 8 23.21 -13.30 -19.15
N GLU A 9 23.22 -12.46 -18.12
CA GLU A 9 24.37 -11.64 -17.72
C GLU A 9 25.13 -12.32 -16.56
N LYS A 10 26.47 -12.30 -16.58
CA LYS A 10 27.31 -12.99 -15.57
C LYS A 10 27.08 -12.44 -14.16
N GLU A 11 26.67 -11.18 -14.08
CA GLU A 11 26.30 -10.43 -12.90
C GLU A 11 25.12 -11.09 -12.16
N GLN A 12 24.24 -11.81 -12.86
CA GLN A 12 23.09 -12.51 -12.29
C GLN A 12 23.48 -13.71 -11.42
N LEU A 13 24.72 -14.21 -11.50
CA LEU A 13 25.23 -15.31 -10.66
C LEU A 13 25.40 -14.91 -9.19
N TYR A 14 25.69 -13.64 -8.92
CA TYR A 14 25.94 -13.12 -7.57
C TYR A 14 25.02 -11.96 -7.17
N ARG A 15 24.36 -11.31 -8.14
CA ARG A 15 23.30 -10.34 -7.91
C ARG A 15 22.12 -10.67 -8.82
N PRO A 16 21.16 -11.50 -8.37
CA PRO A 16 19.97 -11.77 -9.17
C PRO A 16 19.32 -10.45 -9.58
N SER A 17 18.73 -10.40 -10.78
CA SER A 17 18.01 -9.22 -11.27
C SER A 17 16.70 -9.07 -10.50
N THR A 18 16.78 -8.65 -9.24
CA THR A 18 15.61 -8.34 -8.42
C THR A 18 15.10 -6.97 -8.83
N TYR A 19 13.84 -6.91 -9.25
CA TYR A 19 13.17 -5.66 -9.50
C TYR A 19 13.03 -4.90 -8.18
N HIS A 20 13.49 -3.66 -8.15
CA HIS A 20 13.60 -2.83 -6.96
C HIS A 20 12.79 -1.54 -7.18
N TYR A 21 11.53 -1.59 -6.77
CA TYR A 21 10.53 -0.53 -6.80
C TYR A 21 10.38 0.14 -5.42
N HIS A 22 11.37 0.93 -5.04
CA HIS A 22 11.44 1.55 -3.71
C HIS A 22 10.54 2.79 -3.51
N GLN A 23 9.62 3.08 -4.42
CA GLN A 23 8.79 4.28 -4.33
C GLN A 23 7.44 3.97 -3.70
N PHE A 24 7.28 4.38 -2.44
CA PHE A 24 6.03 4.29 -1.70
C PHE A 24 5.83 5.53 -0.83
N ASN A 25 4.57 5.78 -0.49
CA ASN A 25 4.19 6.78 0.50
C ASN A 25 3.58 6.10 1.73
N THR A 26 3.86 6.64 2.91
CA THR A 26 3.29 6.16 4.17
C THR A 26 2.12 7.05 4.58
N PHE A 27 1.00 6.43 4.88
CA PHE A 27 -0.23 7.08 5.31
C PHE A 27 -0.72 6.53 6.64
N LYS A 28 -1.70 7.23 7.23
CA LYS A 28 -2.39 6.82 8.44
C LYS A 28 -3.86 7.22 8.37
N VAL A 29 -4.73 6.30 8.77
CA VAL A 29 -6.16 6.55 9.00
C VAL A 29 -6.54 5.90 10.33
N GLY A 30 -7.04 6.67 11.28
CA GLY A 30 -7.32 6.22 12.64
C GLY A 30 -6.06 5.70 13.33
N ASN A 31 -6.06 4.45 13.76
CA ASN A 31 -4.90 3.79 14.37
C ASN A 31 -4.04 3.00 13.37
N PHE A 32 -4.43 2.93 12.10
CA PHE A 32 -3.77 2.08 11.12
C PHE A 32 -2.79 2.89 10.25
N LYS A 33 -1.51 2.55 10.34
CA LYS A 33 -0.42 3.12 9.53
C LYS A 33 -0.03 2.10 8.45
N PHE A 34 0.03 2.53 7.20
CA PHE A 34 0.26 1.66 6.06
C PHE A 34 1.03 2.37 4.95
N ASN A 35 1.60 1.59 4.04
CA ASN A 35 2.35 2.05 2.89
C ASN A 35 1.58 1.78 1.60
N VAL A 36 1.74 2.67 0.63
CA VAL A 36 1.12 2.57 -0.69
C VAL A 36 2.20 2.75 -1.72
N SER A 37 2.39 1.75 -2.58
CA SER A 37 3.30 1.83 -3.73
C SER A 37 2.86 2.95 -4.66
N TYR A 38 3.83 3.70 -5.17
CA TYR A 38 3.59 4.71 -6.19
C TYR A 38 3.20 4.04 -7.50
N ASN A 39 2.24 4.57 -8.28
CA ASN A 39 2.00 4.23 -9.70
C ASN A 39 2.09 2.74 -10.10
N TYR A 40 1.84 1.81 -9.18
CA TYR A 40 2.07 0.39 -9.37
C TYR A 40 1.05 -0.40 -8.54
N PRO A 41 0.28 -1.30 -9.17
CA PRO A 41 -0.82 -2.01 -8.51
C PRO A 41 -0.33 -3.06 -7.49
N TYR A 42 0.92 -3.48 -7.59
CA TYR A 42 1.52 -4.47 -6.70
C TYR A 42 2.41 -3.81 -5.65
N SER A 43 2.54 -4.48 -4.52
CA SER A 43 3.32 -3.99 -3.37
C SER A 43 4.36 -5.02 -2.93
N PHE A 44 4.97 -5.71 -3.91
CA PHE A 44 5.84 -6.87 -3.70
C PHE A 44 7.12 -6.55 -2.92
N ASP A 45 7.56 -5.29 -2.95
CA ASP A 45 8.74 -4.78 -2.26
C ASP A 45 8.44 -3.55 -1.37
N THR A 46 7.16 -3.19 -1.26
CA THR A 46 6.72 -2.14 -0.36
C THR A 46 6.71 -2.68 1.07
N PRO A 47 7.31 -1.99 2.05
CA PRO A 47 7.32 -2.47 3.43
C PRO A 47 5.91 -2.68 3.98
N ILE A 48 5.70 -3.79 4.70
CA ILE A 48 4.42 -4.08 5.33
C ILE A 48 4.20 -3.20 6.59
N PRO A 49 2.96 -2.79 6.90
CA PRO A 49 1.72 -3.06 6.16
C PRO A 49 1.65 -2.27 4.85
N ALA A 50 1.36 -2.97 3.74
CA ALA A 50 1.23 -2.36 2.42
C ALA A 50 -0.20 -2.56 1.90
N VAL A 51 -0.77 -1.53 1.27
CA VAL A 51 -2.15 -1.54 0.78
C VAL A 51 -2.18 -0.98 -0.64
N THR A 52 -2.74 -1.75 -1.57
CA THR A 52 -2.99 -1.28 -2.93
C THR A 52 -4.04 -0.16 -2.92
N PRO A 53 -3.83 0.95 -3.67
CA PRO A 53 -4.78 2.08 -3.74
C PRO A 53 -6.24 1.70 -3.94
N PHE A 54 -6.50 0.70 -4.78
CA PHE A 54 -7.86 0.27 -5.12
C PHE A 54 -8.66 -0.19 -3.90
N TYR A 55 -8.03 -0.93 -2.96
CA TYR A 55 -8.69 -1.35 -1.73
C TYR A 55 -9.05 -0.17 -0.82
N ILE A 56 -8.21 0.87 -0.79
CA ILE A 56 -8.49 2.10 -0.05
C ILE A 56 -9.74 2.78 -0.62
N PHE A 57 -9.88 2.83 -1.94
CA PHE A 57 -11.02 3.46 -2.59
C PHE A 57 -12.32 2.69 -2.31
N ASP A 58 -12.27 1.37 -2.39
CA ASP A 58 -13.44 0.51 -2.13
C ASP A 58 -13.87 0.55 -0.66
N ASP A 59 -12.93 0.45 0.29
CA ASP A 59 -13.21 0.53 1.72
C ASP A 59 -13.85 1.88 2.08
N VAL A 60 -13.26 2.98 1.59
CA VAL A 60 -13.79 4.33 1.83
C VAL A 60 -15.18 4.51 1.25
N LYS A 61 -15.43 3.99 0.04
CA LYS A 61 -16.75 4.00 -0.60
C LYS A 61 -17.77 3.19 0.20
N ALA A 62 -17.37 2.07 0.78
CA ALA A 62 -18.19 1.25 1.67
C ALA A 62 -18.36 1.87 3.07
N GLY A 63 -17.66 2.95 3.39
CA GLY A 63 -17.73 3.64 4.69
C GLY A 63 -17.04 2.87 5.83
N ILE A 64 -16.15 1.94 5.49
CA ILE A 64 -15.37 1.12 6.42
C ILE A 64 -13.88 1.35 6.20
N PHE A 65 -13.05 1.02 7.17
CA PHE A 65 -11.59 1.00 7.00
C PHE A 65 -10.93 -0.01 7.94
N PRO A 66 -9.81 -0.62 7.55
CA PRO A 66 -9.01 -1.44 8.45
C PRO A 66 -8.48 -0.62 9.63
N GLN A 67 -8.63 -1.17 10.84
CA GLN A 67 -8.05 -0.66 12.08
C GLN A 67 -7.32 -1.78 12.80
N LEU A 68 -6.21 -1.46 13.48
CA LEU A 68 -5.52 -2.42 14.34
C LEU A 68 -6.48 -2.91 15.42
N SER A 69 -6.56 -4.23 15.62
CA SER A 69 -7.36 -4.84 16.69
C SER A 69 -6.81 -4.44 18.06
N ASP A 70 -5.49 -4.33 18.17
CA ASP A 70 -4.75 -3.78 19.29
C ASP A 70 -3.79 -2.69 18.79
N LYS A 71 -3.90 -1.48 19.37
CA LYS A 71 -3.07 -0.33 19.00
C LYS A 71 -1.58 -0.56 19.26
N ASN A 72 -1.23 -1.46 20.18
CA ASN A 72 0.14 -1.70 20.61
C ASN A 72 0.74 -2.97 20.00
N ASP A 73 -0.09 -3.84 19.40
CA ASP A 73 0.37 -5.12 18.86
C ASP A 73 -0.29 -5.45 17.52
N ILE A 74 0.44 -5.15 16.45
CA ILE A 74 0.01 -5.43 15.08
C ILE A 74 -0.16 -6.93 14.79
N LYS A 75 0.50 -7.81 15.57
CA LYS A 75 0.39 -9.27 15.38
C LYS A 75 -0.97 -9.81 15.76
N LYS A 76 -1.74 -9.05 16.56
CA LYS A 76 -3.15 -9.37 16.87
C LYS A 76 -4.09 -9.08 15.70
N GLY A 77 -3.58 -8.54 14.60
CA GLY A 77 -4.28 -8.41 13.35
C GLY A 77 -5.06 -7.11 13.20
N ILE A 78 -5.89 -7.10 12.15
CA ILE A 78 -6.60 -5.94 11.65
C ILE A 78 -8.08 -6.30 11.55
N ILE A 79 -8.95 -5.36 11.88
CA ILE A 79 -10.40 -5.51 11.81
C ILE A 79 -10.99 -4.34 11.03
N TRP A 80 -11.93 -4.62 10.14
CA TRP A 80 -12.66 -3.59 9.41
C TRP A 80 -13.74 -3.02 10.31
N LYS A 81 -13.73 -1.70 10.47
CA LYS A 81 -14.74 -0.97 11.24
C LYS A 81 -15.34 0.14 10.41
N LYS A 82 -16.57 0.52 10.75
CA LYS A 82 -17.20 1.72 10.20
C LYS A 82 -16.38 2.94 10.60
N MET A 83 -16.05 3.78 9.62
CA MET A 83 -15.24 4.98 9.86
C MET A 83 -16.03 6.05 10.64
N THR A 84 -15.34 6.70 11.56
CA THR A 84 -15.76 7.97 12.16
C THR A 84 -15.69 9.13 11.16
N ALA A 85 -16.24 10.29 11.52
CA ALA A 85 -16.16 11.48 10.66
C ALA A 85 -14.71 11.95 10.43
N GLU A 86 -13.87 11.82 11.46
CA GLU A 86 -12.44 12.17 11.39
C GLU A 86 -11.69 11.21 10.47
N GLU A 87 -11.88 9.90 10.64
CA GLU A 87 -11.26 8.87 9.80
C GLU A 87 -11.67 9.01 8.32
N LYS A 88 -12.93 9.38 8.05
CA LYS A 88 -13.37 9.68 6.66
C LYS A 88 -12.59 10.85 6.05
N LYS A 89 -12.34 11.90 6.83
CA LYS A 89 -11.57 13.06 6.37
C LYS A 89 -10.11 12.68 6.14
N GLU A 90 -9.51 11.91 7.05
CA GLU A 90 -8.16 11.38 6.90
C GLU A 90 -8.06 10.51 5.63
N ALA A 91 -8.98 9.57 5.45
CA ALA A 91 -8.99 8.69 4.29
C ALA A 91 -9.19 9.47 2.97
N GLN A 92 -10.05 10.49 2.95
CA GLN A 92 -10.21 11.35 1.78
C GLN A 92 -8.92 12.11 1.44
N ASN A 93 -8.18 12.58 2.45
CA ASN A 93 -6.87 13.20 2.24
C ASN A 93 -5.89 12.20 1.63
N VAL A 94 -5.87 10.96 2.11
CA VAL A 94 -5.03 9.88 1.54
C VAL A 94 -5.39 9.66 0.06
N ILE A 95 -6.67 9.53 -0.26
CA ILE A 95 -7.15 9.34 -1.64
C ILE A 95 -6.71 10.51 -2.55
N ASN A 96 -6.83 11.74 -2.07
CA ASN A 96 -6.43 12.92 -2.82
C ASN A 96 -4.91 12.94 -3.07
N ASN A 97 -4.11 12.56 -2.07
CA ASN A 97 -2.66 12.43 -2.23
C ASN A 97 -2.31 11.37 -3.28
N ILE A 98 -2.88 10.17 -3.18
CA ILE A 98 -2.62 9.10 -4.16
C ILE A 98 -2.95 9.58 -5.57
N LYS A 99 -4.15 10.13 -5.80
CA LYS A 99 -4.57 10.65 -7.11
C LYS A 99 -3.73 11.81 -7.63
N SER A 100 -3.16 12.63 -6.74
CA SER A 100 -2.27 13.71 -7.14
C SER A 100 -0.88 13.21 -7.51
N THR A 101 -0.45 12.10 -6.91
CA THR A 101 0.84 11.51 -7.22
C THR A 101 0.74 10.70 -8.53
N ASP A 102 -0.40 10.06 -8.82
CA ASP A 102 -0.59 9.29 -10.06
C ASP A 102 -0.80 10.15 -11.34
N LYS A 103 -0.73 11.48 -11.24
CA LYS A 103 -0.83 12.42 -12.38
C LYS A 103 0.53 12.81 -12.93
#